data_AF-A0A832PDL0-F1
#
_entry.id   AF-A0A832PDL0-F1
#
_cell.length_a   1.000
_cell.length_b   1.000
_cell.length_c   1.000
_cell.angle_alpha   90.00
_cell.angle_beta   90.00
_cell.angle_gamma   90.00
#
_symmetry.space_group_name_H-M   'P 1'
#
loop_
_entity.id
_entity.type
_entity.pdbx_description
1 polymer ?
#
loop_
_entity_poly.entity_id
_entity_poly.type
_entity_poly.pdbx_seq_one_letter_code
_entity_poly.pdbx_strand_id
1 'polypeptide(L)'
;MYNDNDVKEGRFDPLTITVIHPLTELIKDAPSNILIREKGFTVIELMHMFRASGFSVEHIWGGTAGSWKRKPLKMDEMEVMVLSRKIKDVD
;
A
#
# COMPACT_ATOMS: atom_id res chain seq x y z
N MET A 1 4.71 -9.96 12.95
CA MET A 1 5.02 -8.59 13.40
C MET A 1 6.54 -8.47 13.40
N TYR A 2 7.10 -7.45 12.75
CA TYR A 2 8.55 -7.27 12.65
C TYR A 2 9.17 -6.87 13.99
N ASN A 3 10.45 -7.20 14.19
CA ASN A 3 11.24 -6.86 15.37
C ASN A 3 12.60 -6.25 14.99
N ASP A 4 13.40 -5.86 15.98
CA ASP A 4 14.70 -5.18 15.75
C ASP A 4 15.71 -6.02 14.94
N ASN A 5 15.68 -7.36 15.04
CA ASN A 5 16.53 -8.21 14.21
C ASN A 5 16.11 -8.12 12.73
N ASP A 6 14.81 -8.06 12.43
CA ASP A 6 14.33 -7.89 11.05
C ASP A 6 14.81 -6.56 10.46
N VAL A 7 14.89 -5.50 11.29
CA VAL A 7 15.45 -4.20 10.88
C VAL A 7 16.95 -4.31 10.62
N LYS A 8 17.70 -4.93 11.55
CA LYS A 8 19.15 -5.14 11.43
C LYS A 8 19.52 -5.96 10.20
N GLU A 9 18.69 -6.94 9.84
CA GLU A 9 18.85 -7.80 8.66
C GLU A 9 18.36 -7.14 7.35
N GLY A 10 17.78 -5.94 7.42
CA GLY A 10 17.26 -5.23 6.25
C GLY A 10 15.95 -5.82 5.69
N ARG A 11 15.27 -6.69 6.44
CA ARG A 11 13.96 -7.24 6.08
C ARG A 11 12.84 -6.22 6.26
N PHE A 12 13.00 -5.26 7.17
CA PHE A 12 12.04 -4.19 7.42
C PHE A 12 12.72 -2.85 7.65
N ASP A 13 12.31 -1.81 6.92
CA ASP A 13 12.67 -0.43 7.16
C ASP A 13 11.47 0.30 7.82
N PRO A 14 11.57 0.67 9.11
CA PRO A 14 10.50 1.36 9.81
C PRO A 14 10.32 2.83 9.37
N LEU A 15 11.32 3.46 8.74
CA LEU A 15 11.21 4.85 8.28
C LEU A 15 10.37 4.96 7.02
N THR A 16 10.44 3.97 6.14
CA THR A 16 9.72 3.95 4.86
C THR A 16 8.60 2.93 4.81
N ILE A 17 8.37 2.18 5.91
CA ILE A 17 7.42 1.06 6.00
C ILE A 17 7.65 0.10 4.83
N THR A 18 8.92 -0.27 4.61
CA THR A 18 9.31 -1.13 3.48
C THR A 18 9.71 -2.51 3.98
N VAL A 19 9.15 -3.55 3.37
CA VAL A 19 9.47 -4.94 3.65
C VAL A 19 10.23 -5.52 2.46
N ILE A 20 11.29 -6.28 2.75
CA ILE A 20 11.99 -7.10 1.76
C ILE A 20 11.88 -8.57 2.16
N HIS A 21 11.33 -9.41 1.28
CA HIS A 21 11.17 -10.84 1.54
C HIS A 21 11.24 -11.67 0.25
N PRO A 22 11.59 -12.97 0.31
CA PRO A 22 11.56 -13.86 -0.84
C PRO A 22 10.14 -14.05 -1.39
N LEU A 23 9.98 -14.08 -2.72
CA LEU A 23 8.68 -14.33 -3.36
C LEU A 23 8.05 -15.66 -2.92
N THR A 24 8.86 -16.62 -2.46
CA THR A 24 8.41 -17.89 -1.91
C THR A 24 7.52 -17.74 -0.66
N GLU A 25 7.60 -16.62 0.07
CA GLU A 25 6.71 -16.34 1.19
C GLU A 25 5.26 -16.02 0.74
N LEU A 26 5.08 -15.53 -0.50
CA LEU A 26 3.78 -15.25 -1.11
C LEU A 26 3.29 -16.39 -2.02
N ILE A 27 4.21 -17.03 -2.74
CA ILE A 27 3.93 -18.07 -3.74
C ILE A 27 4.87 -19.24 -3.50
N LYS A 28 4.33 -20.34 -2.94
CA LYS A 28 5.11 -21.50 -2.47
C LYS A 28 6.14 -22.05 -3.48
N ASP A 29 5.78 -22.10 -4.77
CA ASP A 29 6.62 -22.69 -5.83
C ASP A 29 7.42 -21.66 -6.64
N ALA A 30 7.54 -20.42 -6.14
CA ALA A 30 8.37 -19.40 -6.78
C ALA A 30 9.88 -19.71 -6.67
N PRO A 31 10.71 -19.20 -7.60
CA PRO A 31 12.16 -19.27 -7.45
C PRO A 31 12.64 -18.57 -6.17
N SER A 32 13.52 -19.22 -5.40
CA SER A 32 14.03 -18.71 -4.11
C SER A 32 14.97 -17.51 -4.24
N ASN A 33 15.46 -17.21 -5.44
CA ASN A 33 16.34 -16.09 -5.72
C ASN A 33 15.60 -14.79 -6.08
N ILE A 34 14.27 -14.79 -6.10
CA ILE A 34 13.48 -13.59 -6.33
C ILE A 34 13.13 -12.95 -5.00
N LEU A 35 13.57 -11.70 -4.82
CA LEU A 35 13.19 -10.86 -3.68
C LEU A 35 12.11 -9.87 -4.10
N ILE A 36 11.12 -9.71 -3.25
CA ILE A 36 10.07 -8.71 -3.33
C ILE A 36 10.41 -7.57 -2.38
N ARG A 37 10.16 -6.34 -2.84
CA ARG A 37 10.22 -5.13 -2.01
C ARG A 37 8.85 -4.48 -2.04
N GLU A 38 8.19 -4.47 -0.89
CA GLU A 38 6.87 -3.87 -0.72
C GLU A 38 6.98 -2.63 0.14
N LYS A 39 6.41 -1.52 -0.32
CA LYS A 39 6.27 -0.30 0.48
C LYS A 39 4.81 -0.14 0.90
N GLY A 40 4.59 -0.17 2.21
CA GLY A 40 3.31 0.23 2.79
C GLY A 40 3.11 1.74 2.67
N PHE A 41 1.89 2.15 2.35
CA PHE A 41 1.47 3.54 2.42
C PHE A 41 0.28 3.65 3.36
N THR A 42 0.29 4.69 4.19
CA THR A 42 -0.91 5.13 4.88
C THR A 42 -1.89 5.77 3.89
N VAL A 43 -3.18 5.77 4.23
CA VAL A 43 -4.20 6.45 3.42
C VAL A 43 -3.87 7.94 3.21
N ILE A 44 -3.27 8.60 4.21
CA ILE A 44 -2.91 10.01 4.13
C ILE A 44 -1.81 10.24 3.09
N GLU A 45 -0.77 9.40 3.04
CA GLU A 45 0.28 9.50 2.02
C GLU A 45 -0.28 9.32 0.62
N LEU A 46 -1.15 8.31 0.42
CA LEU A 46 -1.84 8.13 -0.87
C LEU A 46 -2.64 9.36 -1.25
N MET A 47 -3.42 9.93 -0.33
CA MET A 47 -4.19 11.16 -0.57
C MET A 47 -3.30 12.33 -0.99
N HIS A 48 -2.12 12.48 -0.36
CA HIS A 48 -1.16 13.51 -0.75
C HIS A 48 -0.60 13.27 -2.15
N MET A 49 -0.30 12.02 -2.52
CA MET A 49 0.16 11.67 -3.88
C MET A 49 -0.90 11.96 -4.94
N PHE A 50 -2.17 11.65 -4.69
CA PHE A 50 -3.29 12.01 -5.58
C PHE A 50 -3.36 13.53 -5.77
N ARG A 51 -3.31 14.31 -4.69
CA ARG A 51 -3.35 15.77 -4.75
C ARG A 51 -2.16 16.37 -5.49
N ALA A 52 -0.95 15.89 -5.20
CA ALA A 52 0.26 16.31 -5.90
C ALA A 52 0.22 15.97 -7.41
N SER A 53 -0.56 14.96 -7.78
CA SER A 53 -0.76 14.54 -9.17
C SER A 53 -1.96 15.24 -9.85
N GLY A 54 -2.56 16.27 -9.23
CA GLY A 54 -3.67 17.03 -9.80
C GLY A 54 -5.05 16.38 -9.63
N PHE A 55 -5.24 15.55 -8.60
CA PHE A 55 -6.54 14.92 -8.31
C PHE A 55 -7.11 15.40 -6.97
N SER A 56 -8.42 15.63 -6.93
CA SER A 56 -9.18 15.72 -5.68
C SER A 56 -9.65 14.32 -5.27
N VAL A 57 -9.38 13.92 -4.03
CA VAL A 57 -9.89 12.67 -3.45
C VAL A 57 -11.31 12.89 -2.94
N GLU A 58 -12.26 12.14 -3.45
CA GLU A 58 -13.68 12.23 -3.07
C GLU A 58 -14.02 11.23 -1.97
N HIS A 59 -13.57 9.98 -2.14
CA HIS A 59 -13.84 8.91 -1.19
C HIS A 59 -12.66 7.95 -1.05
N ILE A 60 -12.50 7.44 0.16
CA ILE A 60 -11.66 6.29 0.48
C ILE A 60 -12.58 5.21 1.03
N TRP A 61 -12.49 4.02 0.44
CA TRP A 61 -13.33 2.90 0.81
C TRP A 61 -12.52 1.63 1.00
N GLY A 62 -13.06 0.77 1.85
CA GLY A 62 -12.56 -0.58 2.07
C GLY A 62 -13.05 -1.58 1.02
N GLY A 63 -12.39 -2.73 1.02
CA GLY A 63 -12.70 -3.90 0.22
C GLY A 63 -11.43 -4.70 -0.03
N THR A 64 -11.38 -5.94 0.44
CA THR A 64 -10.27 -6.85 0.11
C THR A 64 -10.66 -7.72 -1.09
N ALA A 65 -9.67 -8.04 -1.93
CA ALA A 65 -9.80 -8.99 -3.04
C ALA A 65 -10.94 -8.63 -4.01
N GLY A 66 -11.10 -7.34 -4.31
CA GLY A 66 -12.11 -6.86 -5.25
C GLY A 66 -13.51 -6.66 -4.67
N SER A 67 -13.72 -6.85 -3.36
CA SER A 67 -15.02 -6.63 -2.69
C SER A 67 -15.29 -5.15 -2.40
N TRP A 68 -15.25 -4.32 -3.44
CA TRP A 68 -15.36 -2.86 -3.39
C TRP A 68 -16.76 -2.37 -3.03
N LYS A 69 -17.08 -2.35 -1.74
CA LYS A 69 -18.46 -2.15 -1.25
C LYS A 69 -18.85 -0.70 -0.97
N ARG A 70 -18.00 0.28 -1.34
CA ARG A 70 -18.17 1.71 -0.96
C ARG A 70 -18.44 1.88 0.54
N LYS A 71 -17.70 1.13 1.36
CA LYS A 71 -17.84 1.09 2.83
C LYS A 71 -16.62 1.73 3.49
N PRO A 72 -16.75 2.18 4.75
CA PRO A 72 -15.59 2.61 5.54
C PRO A 72 -14.51 1.53 5.57
N LEU A 73 -13.25 1.96 5.62
CA LEU A 73 -12.09 1.08 5.79
C LEU A 73 -12.19 0.33 7.13
N LYS A 74 -11.86 -0.95 7.12
CA LYS A 74 -11.73 -1.76 8.32
C LYS A 74 -10.26 -1.91 8.72
N MET A 75 -10.03 -2.20 10.00
CA MET A 75 -8.68 -2.33 10.56
C MET A 75 -7.87 -3.49 9.99
N ASP A 76 -8.53 -4.50 9.44
CA ASP A 76 -7.92 -5.70 8.87
C ASP A 76 -7.75 -5.64 7.34
N GLU A 77 -8.11 -4.53 6.71
CA GLU A 77 -7.97 -4.35 5.27
C GLU A 77 -6.57 -3.85 4.90
N MET A 78 -5.87 -4.60 4.05
CA MET A 78 -4.57 -4.23 3.48
C MET A 78 -4.69 -3.48 2.14
N GLU A 79 -5.89 -3.43 1.58
CA GLU A 79 -6.21 -2.80 0.30
C GLU A 79 -7.20 -1.65 0.50
N VAL A 80 -7.09 -0.61 -0.34
CA VAL A 80 -7.98 0.55 -0.32
C VAL A 80 -8.47 0.87 -1.73
N MET A 81 -9.73 1.29 -1.85
CA MET A 81 -10.28 1.90 -3.05
C MET A 81 -10.31 3.42 -2.91
N VAL A 82 -9.70 4.12 -3.86
CA VAL A 82 -9.73 5.58 -3.93
C VAL A 82 -10.63 6.01 -5.09
N LEU A 83 -11.69 6.75 -4.80
CA LEU A 83 -12.41 7.51 -5.81
C LEU A 83 -11.83 8.93 -5.85
N SER A 84 -11.31 9.32 -7.01
CA SER A 84 -10.75 10.64 -7.23
C SER A 84 -11.19 11.24 -8.55
N ARG A 85 -11.12 12.57 -8.63
CA ARG A 85 -11.45 13.36 -9.82
C ARG A 85 -10.24 14.19 -10.21
N LYS A 86 -9.88 14.14 -11.50
CA LYS A 86 -8.85 15.01 -12.06
C LYS A 86 -9.34 16.45 -11.97
N ILE A 87 -8.55 17.31 -11.33
CA ILE A 87 -8.81 18.74 -11.28
C ILE A 87 -8.55 19.25 -12.70
N LYS A 88 -9.51 19.95 -13.30
CA LYS A 88 -9.28 20.63 -14.57
C LYS A 88 -8.29 21.76 -14.30
N ASP A 89 -7.24 21.83 -15.10
CA ASP A 89 -6.42 23.03 -15.17
C ASP A 89 -7.34 24.18 -15.59
N VAL A 90 -7.30 25.28 -14.84
CA VAL A 90 -7.99 26.52 -15.22
C VAL A 90 -6.97 27.30 -16.04
N ASP A 91 -7.27 27.49 -17.32
CA ASP A 91 -6.47 28.30 -18.26
C ASP A 91 -6.29 29.75 -17.77
#